data_AF-A0A841L0U2-F1
#
_entry.id   AF-A0A841L0U2-F1
#
_cell.length_a   1.000
_cell.length_b   1.000
_cell.length_c   1.000
_cell.angle_alpha   90.00
_cell.angle_beta   90.00
_cell.angle_gamma   90.00
#
_symmetry.space_group_name_H-M   'P 1'
#
loop_
_entity.id
_entity.type
_entity.pdbx_description
1 polymer ?
#
loop_
_entity_poly.entity_id
_entity_poly.type
_entity_poly.pdbx_seq_one_letter_code
_entity_poly.pdbx_strand_id
1 'polypeptide(L)'
;MLEKAISKLRTEMGQNNANPYIQVVGQFLLSHLESNPDTAEKIMNSEKTIAKSLSEMEKEAKKKKVGNCAVLTDQEGFGIVLKYFGIEGQVVNRPIEIKAVEANMAEPTAKKATTDFDVKLEDFLV
;
A
#
# COMPACT_ATOMS: atom_id res chain seq x y z
N MET A 1 10.48 -9.97 22.84
CA MET A 1 10.00 -8.65 22.36
C MET A 1 9.45 -8.72 20.94
N LEU A 2 10.15 -9.41 20.03
CA LEU A 2 9.72 -9.66 18.64
C LEU A 2 8.30 -10.22 18.52
N GLU A 3 7.97 -11.33 19.20
CA GLU A 3 6.63 -11.94 19.12
C GLU A 3 5.52 -11.01 19.60
N LYS A 4 5.79 -10.17 20.62
CA LYS A 4 4.83 -9.17 21.11
C LYS A 4 4.58 -8.09 20.06
N ALA A 5 5.63 -7.63 19.37
CA ALA A 5 5.52 -6.66 18.29
C ALA A 5 4.73 -7.24 17.10
N ILE A 6 5.00 -8.49 16.73
CA ILE A 6 4.26 -9.22 15.69
C ILE A 6 2.79 -9.35 16.09
N SER A 7 2.50 -9.77 17.32
CA SER A 7 1.13 -9.90 17.82
C SER A 7 0.41 -8.55 17.81
N LYS A 8 1.07 -7.46 18.20
CA LYS A 8 0.50 -6.11 18.16
C LYS A 8 0.10 -5.73 16.73
N LEU A 9 1.01 -5.87 15.77
CA LEU A 9 0.74 -5.56 14.36
C LEU A 9 -0.42 -6.42 13.80
N ARG A 10 -0.45 -7.72 14.10
CA ARG A 10 -1.54 -8.61 13.69
C ARG A 10 -2.88 -8.19 14.30
N THR A 11 -2.89 -7.76 15.56
CA THR A 11 -4.10 -7.22 16.21
C THR A 11 -4.57 -5.94 15.53
N GLU A 12 -3.67 -5.00 15.24
CA GLU A 12 -4.02 -3.75 14.54
C GLU A 12 -4.56 -4.02 13.13
N MET A 13 -3.96 -4.98 12.41
CA MET A 13 -4.46 -5.45 11.11
C MET A 13 -5.83 -6.09 11.23
N GLY A 14 -6.06 -6.94 12.24
CA GLY A 14 -7.35 -7.60 12.46
C GLY A 14 -8.47 -6.61 12.81
N GLN A 15 -8.18 -5.62 13.66
CA GLN A 15 -9.11 -4.56 14.05
C GLN A 15 -9.50 -3.67 12.85
N ASN A 16 -8.62 -3.55 11.85
CA ASN A 16 -8.82 -2.72 10.67
C ASN A 16 -8.83 -3.54 9.37
N ASN A 17 -9.41 -4.74 9.40
CA ASN A 17 -9.58 -5.63 8.25
C ASN A 17 -10.11 -4.89 7.01
N ALA A 18 -11.10 -4.01 7.20
CA ALA A 18 -11.77 -3.31 6.11
C ALA A 18 -10.86 -2.34 5.33
N ASN A 19 -9.69 -1.98 5.88
CA ASN A 19 -8.77 -1.07 5.23
C ASN A 19 -7.62 -1.86 4.55
N PRO A 20 -7.62 -1.98 3.21
CA PRO A 20 -6.58 -2.73 2.49
C PRO A 20 -5.18 -2.14 2.67
N TYR A 21 -5.06 -0.82 2.85
CA TYR A 21 -3.76 -0.16 3.05
C TYR A 21 -3.12 -0.54 4.39
N ILE A 22 -3.94 -0.73 5.43
CA ILE A 22 -3.46 -1.21 6.73
C ILE A 22 -2.92 -2.64 6.60
N GLN A 23 -3.54 -3.48 5.77
CA GLN A 23 -3.05 -4.84 5.53
C GLN A 23 -1.69 -4.82 4.83
N VAL A 24 -1.53 -4.01 3.78
CA VAL A 24 -0.27 -3.91 3.02
C VAL A 24 0.86 -3.40 3.92
N VAL A 25 0.64 -2.30 4.64
CA VAL A 25 1.66 -1.74 5.53
C VAL A 25 1.94 -2.66 6.71
N GLY A 26 0.92 -3.30 7.27
CA GLY A 26 1.09 -4.28 8.34
C GLY A 26 1.94 -5.47 7.89
N GLN A 27 1.68 -6.03 6.71
CA GLN A 27 2.49 -7.11 6.15
C GLN A 27 3.93 -6.67 5.87
N PHE A 28 4.13 -5.46 5.35
CA PHE A 28 5.46 -4.89 5.17
C PHE A 28 6.23 -4.79 6.49
N LEU A 29 5.60 -4.30 7.57
CA LEU A 29 6.22 -4.19 8.89
C LEU A 29 6.54 -5.56 9.50
N LEU A 30 5.69 -6.56 9.28
CA LEU A 30 5.96 -7.94 9.70
C LEU A 30 7.21 -8.50 9.00
N SER A 31 7.28 -8.38 7.67
CA SER A 31 8.45 -8.81 6.90
C SER A 31 9.72 -8.04 7.30
N HIS A 32 9.59 -6.75 7.65
CA HIS A 32 10.69 -5.95 8.14
C HIS A 32 11.22 -6.46 9.49
N LEU A 33 10.33 -6.83 10.41
CA LEU A 33 10.68 -7.40 11.73
C LEU A 33 11.39 -8.74 11.62
N GLU A 34 11.00 -9.60 10.67
CA GLU A 34 11.67 -10.88 10.42
C GLU A 34 13.13 -10.68 10.00
N SER A 35 13.40 -9.62 9.22
CA SER A 35 14.76 -9.30 8.76
C SER A 35 15.55 -8.45 9.76
N ASN A 36 14.87 -7.69 10.63
CA ASN A 36 15.46 -6.71 11.54
C ASN A 36 14.79 -6.80 12.93
N PRO A 37 15.07 -7.84 13.72
CA PRO A 37 14.41 -8.08 15.00
C PRO A 37 14.64 -6.97 16.03
N ASP A 38 15.74 -6.22 15.91
CA ASP A 38 16.08 -5.07 16.78
C ASP A 38 15.08 -3.92 16.68
N THR A 39 14.29 -3.88 15.60
CA THR A 39 13.26 -2.84 15.39
C THR A 39 11.98 -3.11 16.18
N ALA A 40 11.84 -4.29 16.82
CA ALA A 40 10.67 -4.68 17.58
C ALA A 40 10.32 -3.70 18.71
N GLU A 41 11.31 -3.14 19.41
CA GLU A 41 11.07 -2.18 20.49
C GLU A 41 10.42 -0.89 19.99
N LYS A 42 10.83 -0.42 18.81
CA LYS A 42 10.29 0.79 18.17
C LYS A 42 8.84 0.60 17.74
N ILE A 43 8.49 -0.59 17.27
CA ILE A 43 7.11 -0.96 16.89
C ILE A 43 6.22 -1.18 18.11
N MET A 44 6.78 -1.64 19.23
CA MET A 44 6.04 -1.85 20.49
C MET A 44 5.53 -0.58 21.16
N ASN A 45 5.98 0.61 20.72
CA ASN A 45 5.48 1.88 21.23
C ASN A 45 3.96 1.99 21.03
N SER A 46 3.19 2.16 22.11
CA SER A 46 1.72 2.19 22.10
C SER A 46 1.14 3.41 21.38
N GLU A 47 1.89 4.51 21.28
CA GLU A 47 1.43 5.72 20.59
C GLU A 47 1.50 5.58 19.06
N LYS A 48 2.33 4.64 18.58
CA LYS A 48 2.57 4.40 17.17
C LYS A 48 1.73 3.23 16.65
N THR A 49 0.89 3.51 15.67
CA THR A 49 0.00 2.53 15.04
C THR A 49 0.13 2.56 13.52
N ILE A 50 -0.26 1.48 12.85
CA ILE A 50 -0.26 1.39 11.38
C ILE A 50 -1.14 2.50 10.79
N ALA A 51 -2.31 2.74 11.37
CA ALA A 51 -3.22 3.79 10.92
C ALA A 51 -2.59 5.19 10.98
N LYS A 52 -1.89 5.53 12.07
CA LYS A 52 -1.20 6.82 12.18
C LYS A 52 -0.02 6.92 11.21
N SER A 53 0.68 5.82 10.96
CA SER A 53 1.76 5.80 9.97
C SER A 53 1.25 6.12 8.55
N LEU A 54 0.04 5.66 8.21
CA LEU A 54 -0.63 6.01 6.96
C LEU A 54 -1.03 7.49 6.92
N SER A 55 -1.51 8.04 8.03
CA SER A 55 -1.80 9.49 8.13
C SER A 55 -0.55 10.35 7.94
N GLU A 56 0.61 9.93 8.45
CA GLU A 56 1.88 10.61 8.19
C GLU A 56 2.31 10.48 6.73
N MET A 57 2.16 9.30 6.13
CA MET A 57 2.40 9.09 4.70
C MET A 57 1.53 10.01 3.84
N GLU A 58 0.25 10.19 4.20
CA GLU A 58 -0.67 11.12 3.53
C GLU A 58 -0.20 12.58 3.66
N LYS A 59 0.27 13.00 4.84
CA LYS A 59 0.79 14.36 5.07
C LYS A 59 2.01 14.65 4.20
N GLU A 60 2.94 13.70 4.10
CA GLU A 60 4.12 13.83 3.24
C GLU A 60 3.74 13.81 1.76
N ALA A 61 2.80 12.95 1.35
CA ALA A 61 2.27 12.92 -0.02
C ALA A 61 1.65 14.26 -0.41
N LYS A 62 0.88 14.89 0.50
CA LYS A 62 0.26 16.21 0.28
C LYS A 62 1.28 17.31 -0.03
N LYS A 63 2.50 17.23 0.51
CA LYS A 63 3.57 18.20 0.23
C LYS A 63 4.12 18.07 -1.20
N LYS A 64 4.10 16.85 -1.76
CA LYS A 64 4.58 16.53 -3.11
C LYS A 64 3.48 16.53 -4.17
N LYS A 65 2.27 16.93 -3.79
CA LYS A 65 1.08 16.91 -4.64
C LYS A 65 1.26 17.81 -5.85
N VAL A 66 1.00 17.27 -7.04
CA VAL A 66 0.94 18.02 -8.30
C VAL A 66 -0.52 18.09 -8.73
N GLY A 67 -1.09 19.30 -8.76
CA GLY A 67 -2.52 19.49 -9.01
C GLY A 67 -3.38 18.86 -7.91
N ASN A 68 -4.19 17.85 -8.25
CA ASN A 68 -5.01 17.13 -7.27
C ASN A 68 -4.46 15.73 -6.86
N CYS A 69 -3.33 15.29 -7.40
CA CYS A 69 -2.80 13.95 -7.17
C CYS A 69 -1.37 13.99 -6.59
N ALA A 70 -1.07 13.06 -5.70
CA ALA A 70 0.28 12.79 -5.24
C ALA A 70 0.59 11.32 -5.52
N VAL A 71 1.72 11.06 -6.17
CA VAL A 71 2.21 9.71 -6.42
C VAL A 71 3.48 9.53 -5.60
N LEU A 72 3.49 8.50 -4.77
CA LEU A 72 4.67 8.06 -4.03
C LEU A 72 5.12 6.73 -4.60
N THR A 73 6.43 6.52 -4.70
CA THR A 73 6.97 5.19 -4.91
C THR A 73 6.82 4.33 -3.65
N ASP A 74 6.82 3.02 -3.79
CA ASP A 74 6.78 2.08 -2.66
C ASP A 74 7.89 2.40 -1.64
N GLN A 75 9.10 2.69 -2.13
CA GLN A 75 10.24 3.05 -1.29
C GLN A 75 9.98 4.32 -0.48
N GLU A 76 9.39 5.35 -1.09
CA GLU A 76 9.04 6.59 -0.38
C GLU A 76 7.94 6.35 0.66
N GLY A 77 6.88 5.65 0.27
CA GLY A 77 5.75 5.34 1.16
C GLY A 77 6.18 4.55 2.38
N PHE A 78 6.84 3.41 2.16
CA PHE A 78 7.35 2.57 3.24
C PHE A 78 8.47 3.25 4.04
N GLY A 79 9.30 4.08 3.39
CA GLY A 79 10.30 4.90 4.08
C GLY A 79 9.67 5.86 5.09
N ILE A 80 8.55 6.51 4.73
CA ILE A 80 7.81 7.38 5.66
C ILE A 80 7.25 6.58 6.83
N VAL A 81 6.70 5.39 6.57
CA VAL A 81 6.19 4.49 7.63
C VAL A 81 7.32 4.11 8.60
N LEU A 82 8.47 3.64 8.11
CA LEU A 82 9.61 3.28 8.95
C LEU A 82 10.10 4.49 9.77
N LYS A 83 10.21 5.66 9.13
CA LYS A 83 10.57 6.92 9.79
C LYS A 83 9.58 7.28 10.90
N TYR A 84 8.28 7.07 10.69
CA TYR A 84 7.28 7.28 11.73
C TYR A 84 7.53 6.38 12.94
N PHE A 85 7.91 5.11 12.74
CA PHE A 85 8.32 4.22 13.82
C PHE A 85 9.69 4.56 14.43
N GLY A 86 10.46 5.48 13.82
CA GLY A 86 11.81 5.83 14.27
C GLY A 86 12.84 4.79 13.86
N ILE A 87 12.51 3.96 12.88
CA ILE A 87 13.40 2.94 12.32
C ILE A 87 14.21 3.63 11.22
N GLU A 88 15.50 3.80 11.47
CA GLU A 88 16.45 4.33 10.50
C GLU A 88 17.06 3.15 9.73
N GLY A 89 16.85 3.10 8.42
CA GLY A 89 17.35 2.02 7.58
C GLY A 89 16.85 2.13 6.15
N GLN A 90 17.65 1.66 5.19
CA GLN A 90 17.24 1.62 3.79
C GLN A 90 16.13 0.58 3.62
N VAL A 91 15.07 0.95 2.90
CA VAL A 91 14.01 0.01 2.48
C VAL A 91 14.68 -0.99 1.55
N VAL A 92 15.03 -2.18 2.05
CA VAL A 92 15.69 -3.19 1.24
C VAL A 92 14.66 -3.67 0.21
N ASN A 93 14.94 -3.43 -1.08
CA ASN A 93 14.06 -3.76 -2.19
C ASN A 93 13.93 -5.28 -2.32
N ARG A 94 13.03 -5.87 -1.52
CA ARG A 94 12.58 -7.24 -1.72
C ARG A 94 11.23 -7.16 -2.42
N PRO A 95 11.04 -7.88 -3.54
CA PRO A 95 9.73 -7.97 -4.17
C PRO A 95 8.73 -8.46 -3.13
N ILE A 96 7.75 -7.63 -2.80
CA ILE A 96 6.61 -8.07 -2.01
C ILE A 96 5.79 -8.90 -2.98
N GLU A 97 5.75 -10.23 -2.81
CA GLU A 97 4.82 -11.07 -3.54
C GLU A 97 3.41 -10.72 -3.07
N ILE A 98 2.79 -9.75 -3.73
CA ILE A 98 1.38 -9.45 -3.57
C ILE A 98 0.64 -10.62 -4.21
N LYS A 99 0.24 -11.62 -3.40
CA LYS A 99 -0.82 -12.53 -3.83
C LYS A 99 -2.01 -11.66 -4.17
N ALA A 100 -2.37 -11.63 -5.45
CA ALA A 100 -3.52 -10.91 -5.95
C ALA A 100 -4.73 -11.30 -5.09
N VAL A 101 -5.14 -10.41 -4.20
CA VAL A 101 -6.50 -10.45 -3.68
C VAL A 101 -7.35 -10.12 -4.90
N GLU A 102 -8.09 -11.11 -5.39
CA GLU A 102 -9.13 -10.95 -6.37
C GLU A 102 -10.12 -9.93 -5.80
N ALA A 103 -9.88 -8.67 -6.11
CA ALA A 103 -10.82 -7.60 -5.91
C ALA A 103 -11.97 -7.95 -6.84
N ASN A 104 -13.03 -8.53 -6.26
CA ASN A 104 -14.34 -8.58 -6.88
C ASN A 104 -14.83 -7.12 -6.96
N MET A 105 -14.27 -6.39 -7.93
CA MET A 105 -14.70 -5.08 -8.33
C MET A 105 -16.04 -5.27 -9.01
N ALA A 106 -17.12 -5.01 -8.28
CA ALA A 106 -18.36 -4.61 -8.92
C ALA A 106 -18.05 -3.34 -9.72
N GLU A 107 -17.95 -3.52 -11.04
CA GLU A 107 -17.70 -2.46 -12.02
C GLU A 107 -18.71 -1.32 -11.86
N PRO A 108 -18.28 -0.04 -11.89
CA PRO A 108 -19.16 1.04 -12.26
C PRO A 108 -19.55 0.84 -13.73
N THR A 109 -20.85 0.73 -13.99
CA THR A 109 -21.45 0.54 -15.31
C THR A 109 -21.11 1.68 -16.27
N ALA A 110 -20.01 1.53 -17.00
CA ALA A 110 -19.73 2.31 -18.19
C ALA A 110 -20.56 1.75 -19.35
N LYS A 111 -21.65 2.46 -19.70
CA LYS A 111 -22.38 2.22 -20.96
C LYS A 111 -21.40 2.36 -22.12
N LYS A 112 -21.00 1.24 -22.73
CA LYS A 112 -20.35 1.21 -24.05
C LYS A 112 -21.36 1.71 -25.09
N ALA A 113 -21.06 2.84 -25.72
CA ALA A 113 -21.62 3.15 -27.03
C ALA A 113 -20.88 2.27 -28.05
N THR A 114 -21.57 1.23 -28.54
CA THR A 114 -21.14 0.46 -29.71
C THR A 114 -21.48 1.23 -30.96
N THR A 115 -20.49 1.84 -31.60
CA THR A 115 -20.49 2.03 -33.05
C THR A 115 -19.66 0.89 -33.63
N ASP A 116 -20.35 -0.09 -34.21
CA ASP A 116 -19.76 -1.11 -35.06
C ASP A 116 -19.35 -0.42 -36.38
N PHE A 117 -18.06 -0.22 -36.59
CA PHE A 117 -17.52 0.37 -37.81
C PHE A 117 -16.96 -0.76 -38.67
N ASP A 118 -17.86 -1.51 -39.30
CA ASP A 118 -17.54 -2.60 -40.24
C ASP A 118 -17.28 -2.00 -41.62
N VAL A 119 -16.03 -1.62 -41.90
CA VAL A 119 -15.59 -1.18 -43.23
C VAL A 119 -14.92 -2.34 -43.93
N LYS A 120 -15.53 -2.79 -45.04
CA LYS A 120 -15.00 -3.89 -45.86
C LYS A 120 -14.03 -3.34 -46.90
N LEU A 121 -12.95 -4.10 -47.16
CA LEU A 121 -11.92 -3.80 -48.16
C LEU A 121 -12.46 -3.61 -49.60
N GLU A 122 -13.69 -4.08 -49.84
CA GLU A 122 -14.45 -3.92 -51.08
C GLU A 122 -14.80 -2.45 -51.38
N ASP A 123 -14.89 -1.60 -50.35
CA ASP A 123 -15.30 -0.19 -50.47
C ASP A 123 -14.14 0.74 -50.94
N PHE A 124 -12.91 0.20 -51.05
CA PHE A 124 -11.71 0.92 -51.48
C PHE A 124 -11.23 0.53 -52.89
N LEU A 125 -11.92 -0.36 -53.58
CA LEU A 125 -11.59 -0.77 -54.95
C LEU A 125 -12.59 -0.14 -55.92
N VAL A 126 -12.34 1.13 -56.27
CA VAL A 126 -12.88 1.81 -57.47
C VAL A 126 -11.75 2.09 -58.43
#